data_AF-A0A1Q4F1E8-F1
#
_entry.id   AF-A0A1Q4F1E8-F1
#
_cell.length_a   1.000
_cell.length_b   1.000
_cell.length_c   1.000
_cell.angle_alpha   90.00
_cell.angle_beta   90.00
_cell.angle_gamma   90.00
#
_symmetry.space_group_name_H-M   'P 1'
#
loop_
_entity.id
_entity.type
_entity.pdbx_description
1 polymer ?
#
loop_
_entity_poly.entity_id
_entity_poly.type
_entity_poly.pdbx_seq_one_letter_code
_entity_poly.pdbx_strand_id
1 'polypeptide(L)'
;MNNELFNILSKAKEIDQQKLLDYMQDKLSPEERYEIEKLLIDADFESDAAEGLSRVEDKKKLPVIMSELNRRLIKKLSKKRKHSRKGPIPNLMIPAVATIIILFLIMMFYLLLKRYL
;
A
#
# COMPACT_ATOMS: atom_id res chain seq x y z
N MET A 1 7.62 1.25 -13.61
CA MET A 1 7.83 2.67 -13.28
C MET A 1 7.29 2.92 -11.86
N ASN A 2 8.19 3.03 -10.87
CA ASN A 2 7.91 3.41 -9.46
C ASN A 2 8.94 4.42 -8.93
N ASN A 3 9.84 4.89 -9.80
CA ASN A 3 11.09 5.55 -9.40
C ASN A 3 10.82 6.98 -8.91
N GLU A 4 9.80 7.65 -9.47
CA GLU A 4 9.36 8.98 -9.06
C GLU A 4 8.75 8.99 -7.65
N LEU A 5 7.91 7.98 -7.32
CA LEU A 5 7.36 7.81 -5.97
C LEU A 5 8.46 7.49 -4.94
N PHE A 6 9.50 6.77 -5.34
CA PHE A 6 10.64 6.50 -4.48
C PHE A 6 11.49 7.75 -4.26
N ASN A 7 11.66 8.58 -5.29
CA ASN A 7 12.39 9.86 -5.21
C ASN A 7 11.71 10.86 -4.26
N ILE A 8 10.38 11.01 -4.29
CA ILE A 8 9.68 11.91 -3.34
C ILE A 8 9.79 11.44 -1.89
N LEU A 9 9.79 10.12 -1.61
CA LEU A 9 10.03 9.60 -0.25
C LEU A 9 11.50 9.74 0.17
N SER A 10 12.42 9.70 -0.78
CA SER A 10 13.86 9.79 -0.50
C SER A 10 14.28 11.23 -0.18
N LYS A 11 13.60 12.22 -0.79
CA LYS A 11 13.84 13.65 -0.53
C LYS A 11 13.39 14.08 0.86
N ALA A 12 12.27 13.55 1.35
CA ALA A 12 11.73 13.80 2.69
C ALA A 12 12.59 13.24 3.85
N LYS A 13 13.78 12.71 3.57
CA LYS A 13 14.67 12.05 4.54
C LYS A 13 15.76 12.97 5.06
N GLU A 14 15.78 14.24 4.66
CA GLU A 14 16.81 15.20 5.09
C GLU A 14 16.69 15.54 6.58
N ILE A 15 15.47 15.50 7.15
CA ILE A 15 15.23 15.67 8.58
C ILE A 15 14.73 14.35 9.20
N ASP A 16 15.36 13.91 10.28
CA ASP A 16 14.93 12.72 11.02
C ASP A 16 13.55 12.96 11.68
N GLN A 17 12.59 12.10 11.36
CA GLN A 17 11.22 12.18 11.84
C GLN A 17 11.14 12.14 13.38
N GLN A 18 12.04 11.40 14.02
CA GLN A 18 12.08 11.31 15.48
C GLN A 18 12.49 12.65 16.11
N LYS A 19 13.53 13.29 15.58
CA LYS A 19 13.94 14.64 16.01
C LYS A 19 12.86 15.69 15.81
N LEU A 20 12.10 15.60 14.71
CA LEU A 20 10.98 16.52 14.44
C LEU A 20 9.86 16.38 15.50
N LEU A 21 9.57 15.15 15.92
CA LEU A 21 8.60 14.88 16.99
C LEU A 21 9.09 15.41 18.35
N ASP A 22 10.38 15.25 18.65
CA ASP A 22 10.97 15.76 19.88
C ASP A 22 11.01 17.30 19.89
N TYR A 23 11.28 17.93 18.74
CA TYR A 23 11.13 19.38 18.54
C TYR A 23 9.70 19.84 18.85
N MET A 24 8.70 19.15 18.31
CA MET A 24 7.30 19.50 18.54
C MET A 24 6.90 19.40 20.01
N GLN A 25 7.45 18.43 20.74
CA GLN A 25 7.16 18.16 22.15
C GLN A 25 8.00 18.99 23.12
N ASP A 26 8.78 19.96 22.64
CA ASP A 26 9.68 20.80 23.43
C ASP A 26 10.69 19.97 24.27
N LYS A 27 11.16 18.84 23.72
CA LYS A 27 12.12 17.92 24.37
C LYS A 27 13.59 18.14 23.98
N LEU A 28 13.85 18.97 22.98
CA LEU A 28 15.20 19.26 22.49
C LEU A 28 15.88 20.36 23.31
N SER A 29 17.22 20.33 23.35
CA SER A 29 17.99 21.44 23.91
C SER A 29 17.86 22.70 23.03
N PRO A 30 18.14 23.90 23.56
CA PRO A 30 18.13 25.15 22.78
C PRO A 30 19.03 25.09 21.54
N GLU A 31 20.19 24.45 21.67
CA GLU A 31 21.16 24.27 20.58
C GLU A 31 20.60 23.34 19.49
N GLU A 32 20.03 22.20 19.88
CA GLU A 32 19.42 21.24 18.95
C GLU A 32 18.20 21.83 18.24
N ARG A 33 17.42 22.66 18.95
CA ARG A 33 16.26 23.35 18.42
C ARG A 33 16.65 24.33 17.30
N TYR A 34 17.71 25.11 17.51
CA TYR A 34 18.23 26.05 16.52
C TYR A 34 18.71 25.35 15.24
N GLU A 35 19.41 24.23 15.38
CA GLU A 35 19.84 23.42 14.24
C GLU A 35 18.64 22.89 13.42
N ILE A 36 17.58 22.46 14.09
CA ILE A 36 16.33 22.03 13.43
C ILE A 36 15.63 23.21 12.74
N GLU A 37 15.53 24.37 13.38
CA GLU A 37 14.94 25.57 12.79
C GLU A 37 15.69 26.01 11.53
N LYS A 38 17.04 25.92 11.54
CA LYS A 38 17.86 26.18 10.36
C LYS A 38 17.59 25.20 9.22
N LEU A 39 17.49 23.91 9.53
CA LEU A 39 17.18 22.87 8.54
C LEU A 39 15.76 23.03 7.96
N LEU A 40 14.80 23.48 8.76
CA LEU A 40 13.43 23.74 8.32
C LEU A 40 13.34 24.93 7.36
N ILE A 41 14.20 25.94 7.50
CA ILE A 41 14.24 27.10 6.59
C ILE A 41 14.64 26.67 5.17
N ASP A 42 15.57 25.73 5.05
CA ASP A 42 16.07 25.24 3.76
C ASP A 42 15.13 24.20 3.11
N ALA A 43 14.09 23.77 3.83
CA ALA A 43 13.25 22.63 3.48
C ALA A 43 11.76 23.01 3.49
N ASP A 44 11.28 23.57 2.36
CA ASP A 44 9.90 24.07 2.20
C ASP A 44 8.83 23.03 2.60
N PHE A 45 9.02 21.77 2.24
CA PHE A 45 8.04 20.71 2.52
C PHE A 45 7.98 20.35 4.01
N GLU A 46 9.14 20.25 4.65
CA GLU A 46 9.30 19.95 6.06
C GLU A 46 8.81 21.11 6.93
N SER A 47 9.03 22.35 6.49
CA SER A 47 8.50 23.57 7.10
C SER A 47 6.97 23.58 7.11
N ASP A 48 6.34 23.38 5.95
CA ASP A 48 4.89 23.30 5.82
C ASP A 48 4.31 22.16 6.68
N ALA A 49 5.00 21.01 6.71
CA ALA A 49 4.60 19.87 7.54
C ALA A 49 4.71 20.19 9.05
N ALA A 50 5.79 20.83 9.48
CA ALA A 50 6.00 21.23 10.87
C ALA A 50 4.93 22.25 11.32
N GLU A 51 4.58 23.21 10.47
CA GLU A 51 3.48 24.13 10.73
C GLU A 51 2.14 23.36 10.87
N GLY A 52 1.86 22.43 9.96
CA GLY A 52 0.67 21.59 10.01
C GLY A 52 0.56 20.76 11.30
N LEU A 53 1.65 20.14 11.76
CA LEU A 53 1.67 19.41 13.02
C LEU A 53 1.58 20.34 14.25
N SER A 54 2.05 21.59 14.16
CA SER A 54 1.98 22.55 15.27
C SER A 54 0.54 22.92 15.65
N ARG A 55 -0.39 22.80 14.70
CA ARG A 55 -1.82 23.03 14.87
C ARG A 55 -2.53 21.92 15.65
N VAL A 56 -1.84 20.82 15.98
CA VAL A 56 -2.40 19.74 16.79
C VAL A 56 -2.41 20.15 18.26
N GLU A 57 -3.61 20.29 18.84
CA GLU A 57 -3.81 20.73 20.23
C GLU A 57 -3.05 19.87 21.25
N ASP A 58 -3.07 18.55 21.07
CA ASP A 58 -2.45 17.60 22.00
C ASP A 58 -1.22 16.94 21.36
N LYS A 59 -0.09 17.62 21.48
CA LYS A 59 1.20 17.16 20.96
C LYS A 59 1.65 15.82 21.56
N LYS A 60 1.14 15.43 22.74
CA LYS A 60 1.46 14.13 23.37
C LYS A 60 0.83 12.96 22.62
N LYS A 61 -0.23 13.20 21.83
CA LYS A 61 -0.88 12.18 21.00
C LYS A 61 -0.20 11.98 19.65
N LEU A 62 0.68 12.88 19.22
CA LEU A 62 1.37 12.80 17.92
C LEU A 62 2.05 11.43 17.68
N PRO A 63 2.79 10.84 18.63
CA PRO A 63 3.41 9.53 18.43
C PRO A 63 2.39 8.42 18.18
N VAL A 64 1.26 8.44 18.89
CA VAL A 64 0.18 7.46 18.75
C VAL A 64 -0.48 7.62 17.38
N ILE A 65 -0.82 8.85 17.00
CA ILE A 65 -1.43 9.18 15.70
C ILE A 65 -0.52 8.71 14.56
N MET A 66 0.79 8.97 14.65
CA MET A 66 1.77 8.53 13.66
C MET A 66 1.85 7.01 13.55
N SER A 67 1.91 6.31 14.70
CA SER A 67 1.94 4.85 14.72
C SER A 67 0.68 4.23 14.08
N GLU A 68 -0.48 4.83 14.34
CA GLU A 68 -1.75 4.36 13.81
C GLU A 68 -1.88 4.64 12.31
N LEU A 69 -1.46 5.82 11.86
CA LEU A 69 -1.44 6.18 10.45
C LEU A 69 -0.54 5.24 9.64
N ASN A 70 0.67 4.98 10.13
CA ASN A 70 1.61 4.04 9.49
C ASN A 70 1.00 2.64 9.41
N ARG A 71 0.42 2.15 10.51
CA ARG A 71 -0.26 0.84 10.55
C ARG A 71 -1.41 0.77 9.55
N ARG A 72 -2.22 1.82 9.44
CA ARG A 72 -3.35 1.91 8.49
C ARG A 72 -2.86 1.94 7.04
N LEU A 73 -1.76 2.66 6.75
CA LEU A 73 -1.15 2.70 5.42
C LEU A 73 -0.67 1.32 4.99
N ILE A 74 0.14 0.65 5.81
CA ILE A 74 0.64 -0.71 5.55
C ILE A 74 -0.53 -1.68 5.36
N LYS A 75 -1.58 -1.58 6.18
CA LYS A 75 -2.79 -2.41 6.06
C LYS A 75 -3.53 -2.17 4.74
N LYS A 76 -3.67 -0.92 4.29
CA LYS A 76 -4.30 -0.61 2.99
C LYS A 76 -3.46 -1.12 1.81
N LEU A 77 -2.15 -0.93 1.85
CA LEU A 77 -1.22 -1.39 0.81
C LEU A 77 -1.17 -2.92 0.70
N SER A 78 -1.17 -3.62 1.83
CA SER A 78 -1.22 -5.08 1.87
C SER A 78 -2.57 -5.64 1.42
N LYS A 79 -3.69 -5.01 1.80
CA LYS A 79 -5.03 -5.39 1.32
C LYS A 79 -5.16 -5.23 -0.20
N LYS A 80 -4.65 -4.12 -0.77
CA LYS A 80 -4.63 -3.89 -2.22
C LYS A 80 -3.78 -4.94 -2.95
N ARG A 81 -2.60 -5.27 -2.42
CA ARG A 81 -1.75 -6.35 -2.97
C ARG A 81 -2.42 -7.73 -2.89
N LYS A 82 -3.13 -8.03 -1.80
CA LYS A 82 -3.85 -9.31 -1.63
C LYS A 82 -5.02 -9.46 -2.60
N HIS A 83 -5.68 -8.35 -2.97
CA HIS A 83 -6.79 -8.38 -3.91
C HIS A 83 -6.33 -8.50 -5.38
N SER A 84 -5.18 -7.91 -5.72
CA SER A 84 -4.60 -7.98 -7.07
C SER A 84 -3.94 -9.34 -7.39
N ARG A 85 -3.55 -10.12 -6.38
CA ARG A 85 -2.91 -11.44 -6.55
C ARG A 85 -3.88 -12.62 -6.62
N LYS A 86 -5.17 -12.39 -6.35
CA LYS A 86 -6.20 -13.37 -6.63
C LYS A 86 -6.66 -13.14 -8.06
N GLY A 87 -5.96 -13.74 -9.02
CA GLY A 87 -6.49 -13.87 -10.37
C GLY A 87 -7.88 -14.53 -10.33
N PRO A 88 -8.73 -14.31 -11.35
CA PRO A 88 -10.03 -14.97 -11.39
C PRO A 88 -9.82 -16.48 -11.27
N ILE A 89 -10.51 -17.11 -10.31
CA ILE A 89 -10.51 -18.56 -10.20
C ILE A 89 -11.05 -19.08 -11.54
N PRO A 90 -10.28 -19.90 -12.29
CA PRO A 90 -10.75 -20.36 -13.59
C PRO A 90 -12.05 -21.13 -13.40
N ASN A 91 -13.09 -20.72 -14.12
CA ASN A 91 -14.39 -21.36 -14.05
C ASN A 91 -14.31 -22.74 -14.71
N LEU A 92 -14.25 -23.79 -13.89
CA LEU A 92 -14.15 -25.19 -14.32
C LEU A 92 -15.47 -25.74 -14.91
N MET A 93 -16.59 -24.99 -14.84
CA MET A 93 -17.87 -25.45 -15.39
C MET A 93 -17.85 -25.54 -16.92
N ILE A 94 -17.25 -24.57 -17.60
CA ILE A 94 -17.19 -24.52 -19.08
C ILE A 94 -16.45 -25.75 -19.65
N PRO A 95 -15.21 -26.08 -19.22
CA PRO A 95 -14.53 -27.26 -19.74
C PRO A 95 -15.25 -28.56 -19.37
N ALA A 96 -15.84 -28.66 -18.17
CA ALA A 96 -16.57 -29.87 -17.76
C ALA A 96 -17.78 -30.17 -18.65
N VAL A 97 -18.60 -29.14 -18.96
CA VAL A 97 -19.76 -29.30 -19.86
C VAL A 97 -19.31 -29.68 -21.27
N ALA A 98 -18.26 -29.05 -21.79
CA ALA A 98 -17.72 -29.38 -23.11
C ALA A 98 -17.26 -30.84 -23.22
N THR A 99 -16.57 -31.36 -22.20
CA THR A 99 -16.14 -32.77 -22.16
C THR A 99 -17.33 -33.74 -22.18
N ILE A 100 -18.41 -33.46 -21.46
CA ILE A 100 -19.61 -34.30 -21.44
C ILE A 100 -20.26 -34.34 -22.83
N ILE A 101 -20.38 -33.19 -23.50
CA ILE A 101 -20.95 -33.11 -24.85
C ILE A 101 -20.13 -33.94 -25.84
N ILE A 102 -18.80 -33.85 -25.78
CA ILE A 102 -17.90 -34.61 -26.64
C ILE A 102 -18.06 -36.13 -26.42
N LEU A 103 -18.13 -36.57 -25.17
CA LEU A 103 -18.38 -37.98 -24.84
C LEU A 103 -19.71 -38.49 -25.39
N PHE A 104 -20.78 -37.69 -25.29
CA PHE A 104 -22.07 -38.03 -25.87
C PHE A 104 -22.02 -38.14 -27.39
N LEU A 105 -21.27 -37.25 -28.06
CA LEU A 105 -21.12 -37.25 -29.51
C LEU A 105 -20.38 -38.50 -30.01
N ILE A 106 -19.33 -38.90 -29.30
CA ILE A 106 -18.60 -40.15 -29.57
C ILE A 106 -19.51 -41.36 -29.35
N MET A 107 -20.27 -41.38 -28.25
CA MET A 107 -21.20 -42.47 -27.94
C MET A 107 -22.30 -42.58 -29.01
N MET A 108 -22.86 -41.45 -29.46
CA MET A 108 -23.87 -41.43 -30.51
C MET A 108 -23.31 -41.92 -31.85
N PHE A 109 -22.09 -41.50 -32.20
CA PHE A 109 -21.42 -41.94 -33.42
C PHE A 109 -21.11 -43.44 -33.40
N TYR A 110 -20.67 -43.97 -32.26
CA TYR A 110 -20.44 -45.41 -32.08
C TYR A 110 -21.74 -46.23 -32.25
N LEU A 111 -22.86 -45.76 -31.69
CA LEU A 111 -24.16 -46.42 -31.85
C LEU A 111 -24.64 -46.42 -33.30
N LEU A 112 -24.42 -45.33 -34.05
CA LEU A 112 -24.74 -45.27 -35.47
C LEU A 112 -23.89 -46.23 -36.30
N LEU A 113 -22.57 -46.29 -36.06
CA LEU A 113 -21.67 -47.23 -36.71
C LEU A 113 -22.07 -48.69 -36.44
N LYS A 114 -22.38 -49.03 -35.18
CA LYS A 114 -22.83 -50.37 -34.80
C LYS A 114 -24.17 -50.76 -35.41
N ARG A 115 -25.04 -49.78 -35.70
CA ARG A 115 -26.33 -50.04 -36.35
C ARG A 115 -26.21 -50.17 -37.87
N TYR A 116 -25.17 -49.57 -38.46
CA TYR A 116 -24.96 -49.52 -39.91
C TYR A 116 -24.04 -50.64 -40.43
N LEU A 117 -23.18 -51.21 -39.55
CA LEU A 117 -22.36 -52.39 -39.81
C LEU A 117 -23.09 -53.68 -39.37
#